data_AF-A0A0F8XAI3-F1
#
_entry.id   AF-A0A0F8XAI3-F1
#
_cell.length_a   1.000
_cell.length_b   1.000
_cell.length_c   1.000
_cell.angle_alpha   90.00
_cell.angle_beta   90.00
_cell.angle_gamma   90.00
#
_symmetry.space_group_name_H-M   'P 1'
#
loop_
_entity.id
_entity.type
_entity.pdbx_description
1 polymer ?
#
loop_
_entity_poly.entity_id
_entity_poly.type
_entity_poly.pdbx_seq_one_letter_code
_entity_poly.pdbx_strand_id
1 'polypeptide(L)'
;MIQVKLYDRDLSSPEFVDDLTEKVQGLRFTTKLNGGFYECGFRLALDLPAAWTWITKRIFYRLLIIDGPQTLWEGRLENIALTEGGVTVKCFGYYANLGDIPYTTAYNNHANIVIKAVLTANCAQISSDQSNIDATGGPAIT
;
A
#
# COMPACT_ATOMS: atom_id res chain seq x y z
N MET A 1 -9.19 -17.87 2.61
CA MET A 1 -9.61 -17.06 3.77
C MET A 1 -8.74 -15.82 3.80
N ILE A 2 -9.36 -14.64 3.78
CA ILE A 2 -8.64 -13.36 3.83
C ILE A 2 -7.97 -13.20 5.20
N GLN A 3 -6.69 -12.86 5.22
CA GLN A 3 -5.94 -12.52 6.43
C GLN A 3 -5.44 -11.07 6.31
N VAL A 4 -5.44 -10.36 7.44
CA VAL A 4 -4.98 -8.98 7.54
C VAL A 4 -3.85 -8.91 8.55
N LYS A 5 -2.62 -8.69 8.07
CA LYS A 5 -1.40 -8.78 8.87
C LYS A 5 -0.71 -7.43 8.95
N LEU A 6 -0.24 -7.09 10.15
CA LEU A 6 0.51 -5.88 10.43
C LEU A 6 1.99 -6.22 10.65
N TYR A 7 2.87 -5.47 9.99
CA TYR A 7 4.32 -5.61 10.10
C TYR A 7 4.96 -4.28 10.49
N ASP A 8 6.21 -4.33 10.95
CA ASP A 8 6.97 -3.13 11.27
C ASP A 8 7.09 -2.18 10.06
N ARG A 9 7.29 -0.89 10.35
CA ARG A 9 7.40 0.18 9.34
C ARG A 9 8.59 0.02 8.40
N ASP A 10 9.65 -0.65 8.84
CA ASP A 10 10.82 -0.95 8.01
C ASP A 10 10.49 -2.06 7.01
N LEU A 11 10.67 -1.78 5.72
CA LEU A 11 10.41 -2.74 4.65
C LEU A 11 11.38 -3.93 4.69
N SER A 12 12.61 -3.70 5.15
CA SER A 12 13.65 -4.73 5.25
C SER A 12 13.47 -5.63 6.47
N SER A 13 12.65 -5.21 7.44
CA SER A 13 12.35 -6.00 8.62
C SER A 13 11.29 -7.06 8.29
N PRO A 14 11.49 -8.34 8.62
CA PRO A 14 10.42 -9.34 8.55
C PRO A 14 9.52 -9.33 9.80
N GLU A 15 9.71 -8.36 10.71
CA GLU A 15 9.03 -8.33 12.01
C GLU A 15 7.51 -8.23 11.85
N PHE A 16 6.85 -9.32 12.22
CA PHE A 16 5.41 -9.41 12.36
C PHE A 16 4.98 -8.78 13.69
N VAL A 17 3.97 -7.91 13.62
CA VAL A 17 3.54 -7.10 14.76
C VAL A 17 2.22 -7.60 15.32
N ASP A 18 1.22 -7.82 14.45
CA ASP A 18 -0.10 -8.25 14.89
C ASP A 18 -0.92 -8.90 13.76
N ASP A 19 -1.81 -9.81 14.15
CA ASP A 19 -2.88 -10.34 13.28
C ASP A 19 -4.16 -9.56 13.55
N LEU A 20 -4.70 -8.93 12.51
CA LEU A 20 -5.90 -8.11 12.55
C LEU A 20 -7.11 -8.80 11.91
N THR A 21 -6.97 -10.04 11.44
CA THR A 21 -7.97 -10.75 10.63
C THR A 21 -9.35 -10.75 11.27
N GLU A 22 -9.43 -10.98 12.59
CA GLU A 22 -10.70 -10.99 13.34
C GLU A 22 -11.07 -9.63 13.96
N LYS A 23 -10.16 -8.64 13.89
CA LYS A 23 -10.32 -7.33 14.52
C LYS A 23 -10.87 -6.27 13.57
N VAL A 24 -10.59 -6.43 12.27
CA VAL A 24 -11.01 -5.47 11.24
C VAL A 24 -12.51 -5.53 10.96
N GLN A 25 -13.13 -4.37 10.83
CA GLN A 25 -14.53 -4.21 10.45
C GLN A 25 -14.63 -3.32 9.21
N GLY A 26 -15.52 -3.69 8.28
CA GLY A 26 -15.78 -2.88 7.08
C GLY A 26 -14.56 -2.72 6.17
N LEU A 27 -13.74 -3.77 6.07
CA LEU A 27 -12.55 -3.78 5.20
C LEU A 27 -12.97 -3.50 3.75
N ARG A 28 -12.38 -2.46 3.16
CA ARG A 28 -12.49 -2.13 1.75
C ARG A 28 -11.13 -1.72 1.23
N PHE A 29 -10.84 -2.07 -0.02
CA PHE A 29 -9.66 -1.57 -0.70
C PHE A 29 -9.94 -1.38 -2.17
N THR A 30 -9.12 -0.53 -2.78
CA THR A 30 -9.24 -0.12 -4.18
C THR A 30 -7.90 -0.25 -4.87
N THR A 31 -7.97 -0.44 -6.18
CA THR A 31 -6.82 -0.38 -7.08
C THR A 31 -7.00 0.79 -8.03
N LYS A 32 -5.88 1.37 -8.50
CA LYS A 32 -5.89 2.42 -9.53
C LYS A 32 -5.69 1.78 -10.91
N LEU A 33 -6.16 2.45 -11.96
CA LEU A 33 -5.91 2.03 -13.35
C LEU A 33 -4.39 1.93 -13.62
N ASN A 34 -4.01 0.88 -14.34
CA ASN A 34 -2.72 0.18 -14.42
C ASN A 34 -2.37 -0.81 -13.27
N GLY A 35 -3.30 -1.09 -12.34
CA GLY A 35 -3.22 -2.28 -11.47
C GLY A 35 -2.53 -2.10 -10.11
N GLY A 36 -2.16 -0.86 -9.74
CA GLY A 36 -1.52 -0.57 -8.45
C GLY A 36 -2.49 -0.52 -7.27
N PHE A 37 -2.02 -0.90 -6.08
CA PHE A 37 -2.74 -0.73 -4.81
C PHE A 37 -2.90 0.77 -4.49
N TYR A 38 -4.14 1.22 -4.24
CA TYR A 38 -4.42 2.63 -3.97
C TYR A 38 -4.82 2.87 -2.51
N GLU A 39 -6.11 2.95 -2.18
CA GLU A 39 -6.58 3.15 -0.81
C GLU A 39 -7.11 1.83 -0.23
N CYS A 40 -6.78 1.55 1.03
CA CYS A 40 -7.42 0.55 1.86
C CYS A 40 -7.94 1.21 3.14
N GLY A 41 -9.12 0.81 3.60
CA GLY A 41 -9.73 1.36 4.80
C GLY A 41 -10.51 0.31 5.59
N PHE A 42 -10.44 0.42 6.92
CA PHE A 42 -11.18 -0.43 7.85
C PHE A 42 -11.35 0.28 9.20
N ARG A 43 -12.17 -0.30 10.07
CA ARG A 43 -12.38 0.12 11.45
C ARG A 43 -11.86 -0.94 12.40
N LEU A 44 -11.32 -0.51 13.54
CA LEU A 44 -11.00 -1.38 14.68
C LEU A 44 -11.82 -0.94 15.88
N ALA A 45 -12.51 -1.88 16.52
CA ALA A 45 -13.16 -1.65 17.80
C ALA A 45 -12.11 -1.76 18.91
N LEU A 46 -11.86 -0.65 19.60
CA LEU A 46 -10.80 -0.53 20.59
C LEU A 46 -11.28 0.36 21.74
N ASP A 47 -10.75 0.14 22.94
CA ASP A 47 -10.89 1.10 24.02
C ASP A 47 -10.05 2.36 23.75
N LEU A 48 -10.30 3.42 24.50
CA LEU A 48 -9.64 4.72 24.28
C LEU A 48 -8.10 4.64 24.44
N PRO A 49 -7.54 3.95 25.46
CA PRO A 49 -6.08 3.79 25.56
C PRO A 49 -5.44 3.05 24.38
N ALA A 50 -6.05 1.96 23.90
CA ALA A 50 -5.55 1.23 22.73
C ALA A 50 -5.69 2.07 21.45
N ALA A 51 -6.83 2.77 21.28
CA ALA A 51 -7.05 3.69 20.16
C ALA A 51 -5.98 4.80 20.11
N TRP A 52 -5.62 5.37 21.27
CA TRP A 52 -4.56 6.37 21.38
C TRP A 52 -3.19 5.79 21.01
N THR A 53 -2.90 4.57 21.44
CA THR A 53 -1.67 3.86 21.08
C THR A 53 -1.57 3.65 19.56
N TRP A 54 -2.68 3.31 18.91
CA TRP A 54 -2.74 3.17 17.46
C TRP A 54 -2.35 4.46 16.75
N ILE A 55 -2.96 5.57 17.13
CA ILE A 55 -2.72 6.87 16.50
C ILE A 55 -1.27 7.34 16.69
N THR A 56 -0.71 7.13 17.89
CA THR A 56 0.60 7.67 18.24
C THR A 56 1.77 6.78 17.82
N LYS A 57 1.57 5.45 17.76
CA LYS A 57 2.67 4.50 17.55
C LYS A 57 2.61 3.70 16.27
N ARG A 58 1.44 3.54 15.64
CA ARG A 58 1.24 2.61 14.51
C ARG A 58 1.25 3.27 13.13
N ILE A 59 1.48 4.58 13.05
CA ILE A 59 1.63 5.25 11.76
C ILE A 59 2.83 4.68 10.98
N PHE A 60 2.66 4.54 9.67
CA PHE A 60 3.59 3.93 8.71
C PHE A 60 3.92 2.45 8.90
N TYR A 61 3.23 1.74 9.81
CA TYR A 61 3.31 0.29 9.84
C TYR A 61 2.80 -0.28 8.52
N ARG A 62 3.37 -1.41 8.11
CA ARG A 62 3.00 -2.06 6.86
C ARG A 62 1.79 -2.95 7.09
N LEU A 63 0.86 -2.90 6.14
CA LEU A 63 -0.34 -3.73 6.14
C LEU A 63 -0.31 -4.62 4.91
N LEU A 64 -0.49 -5.92 5.16
CA LEU A 64 -0.56 -6.94 4.11
C LEU A 64 -1.90 -7.66 4.22
N ILE A 65 -2.62 -7.71 3.10
CA ILE A 65 -3.88 -8.46 2.95
C ILE A 65 -3.63 -9.61 2.00
N ILE A 66 -3.86 -10.83 2.46
CA ILE A 66 -3.58 -12.06 1.72
C ILE A 66 -4.80 -12.98 1.71
N ASP A 67 -4.95 -13.75 0.64
CA ASP A 67 -5.89 -14.86 0.56
C ASP A 67 -5.16 -16.12 0.04
N GLY A 68 -4.89 -17.05 0.96
CA GLY A 68 -4.03 -18.19 0.68
C GLY A 68 -2.61 -17.75 0.29
N PRO A 69 -2.08 -18.15 -0.88
CA PRO A 69 -0.75 -17.75 -1.33
C PRO A 69 -0.71 -16.38 -2.01
N GLN A 70 -1.86 -15.72 -2.23
CA GLN A 70 -1.94 -14.50 -3.02
C GLN A 70 -1.99 -13.25 -2.13
N THR A 71 -1.15 -12.27 -2.44
CA THR A 71 -1.27 -10.91 -1.92
C THR A 71 -2.38 -10.17 -2.66
N LEU A 72 -3.42 -9.79 -1.92
CA LEU A 72 -4.56 -9.02 -2.45
C LEU A 72 -4.32 -7.52 -2.36
N TRP A 73 -3.58 -7.07 -1.33
CA TRP A 73 -3.27 -5.66 -1.12
C TRP A 73 -2.06 -5.49 -0.21
N GLU A 74 -1.23 -4.49 -0.49
CA GLU A 74 -0.08 -4.12 0.33
C GLU A 74 0.10 -2.59 0.38
N GLY A 75 0.47 -2.08 1.54
CA GLY A 75 0.74 -0.66 1.73
C GLY A 75 1.08 -0.30 3.18
N ARG A 76 0.84 0.95 3.55
CA ARG A 76 1.16 1.52 4.87
C ARG A 76 -0.02 2.20 5.51
N LEU A 77 -0.09 2.14 6.83
CA LEU A 77 -1.01 2.95 7.63
C LEU A 77 -0.56 4.41 7.54
N GLU A 78 -1.44 5.32 7.13
CA GLU A 78 -1.07 6.73 7.02
C GLU A 78 -2.02 7.65 7.76
N ASN A 79 -3.30 7.33 7.79
CA ASN A 79 -4.29 8.16 8.48
C ASN A 79 -5.11 7.30 9.44
N ILE A 80 -4.97 7.59 10.73
CA ILE A 80 -5.68 6.91 11.81
C ILE A 80 -6.45 7.98 12.57
N ALA A 81 -7.78 7.87 12.59
CA ALA A 81 -8.65 8.82 13.27
C ALA A 81 -9.44 8.13 14.39
N LEU A 82 -9.59 8.82 15.54
CA LEU A 82 -10.51 8.39 16.59
C LEU A 82 -11.93 8.44 16.06
N THR A 83 -12.69 7.41 16.42
CA THR A 83 -14.14 7.35 16.20
C THR A 83 -14.80 6.86 17.47
N GLU A 84 -16.13 6.98 17.55
CA GLU A 84 -16.87 6.38 18.67
C GLU A 84 -16.59 4.87 18.72
N GLY A 85 -16.09 4.39 19.86
CA GLY A 85 -15.79 2.98 20.09
C GLY A 85 -14.53 2.42 19.38
N GLY A 86 -13.62 3.26 18.87
CA GLY A 86 -12.33 2.79 18.36
C GLY A 86 -11.65 3.73 17.37
N VAL A 87 -11.10 3.17 16.29
CA VAL A 87 -10.39 3.94 15.24
C VAL A 87 -10.83 3.55 13.84
N THR A 88 -10.86 4.54 12.95
CA THR A 88 -10.85 4.30 11.50
C THR A 88 -9.43 4.44 10.99
N VAL A 89 -8.99 3.44 10.24
CA VAL A 89 -7.67 3.38 9.64
C VAL A 89 -7.81 3.50 8.13
N LYS A 90 -7.02 4.40 7.54
CA LYS A 90 -6.77 4.47 6.11
C LYS A 90 -5.31 4.17 5.85
N CYS A 91 -5.12 3.31 4.87
CA CYS A 91 -3.83 2.88 4.39
C CYS A 91 -3.71 3.23 2.90
N PHE A 92 -2.50 3.56 2.48
CA PHE A 92 -2.19 3.79 1.08
C PHE A 92 -1.20 2.74 0.59
N GLY A 93 -1.47 2.21 -0.59
CA GLY A 93 -0.58 1.30 -1.30
C GLY A 93 0.61 2.06 -1.86
N TYR A 94 1.71 1.35 -2.16
CA TYR A 94 2.95 1.99 -2.60
C TYR A 94 2.84 2.75 -3.94
N TYR A 95 1.82 2.45 -4.74
CA TYR A 95 1.52 3.19 -5.97
C TYR A 95 0.86 4.55 -5.71
N ALA A 96 0.37 4.82 -4.49
CA ALA A 96 -0.18 6.13 -4.14
C ALA A 96 0.86 7.24 -4.24
N ASN A 97 2.15 6.93 -4.00
CA ASN A 97 3.27 7.86 -4.20
C ASN A 97 3.31 8.47 -5.61
N LEU A 98 2.79 7.76 -6.62
CA LEU A 98 2.73 8.28 -7.99
C LEU A 98 1.71 9.42 -8.16
N GLY A 99 0.82 9.63 -7.18
CA GLY A 99 -0.10 10.76 -7.18
C GLY A 99 0.50 12.05 -6.64
N ASP A 100 1.57 11.95 -5.86
CA ASP A 100 2.11 13.08 -5.09
C ASP A 100 3.30 13.78 -5.77
N ILE A 101 3.75 13.23 -6.91
CA ILE A 101 4.99 13.63 -7.56
C ILE A 101 4.69 14.27 -8.92
N PRO A 102 5.24 15.46 -9.21
CA PRO A 102 5.12 16.05 -10.53
C PRO A 102 5.95 15.26 -11.55
N TYR A 103 5.36 14.99 -12.71
CA TYR A 103 6.06 14.32 -13.82
C TYR A 103 6.38 15.30 -14.94
N THR A 104 7.54 15.10 -15.55
CA THR A 104 7.93 15.75 -16.80
C THR A 104 7.57 14.87 -17.99
N THR A 105 7.31 15.50 -19.13
CA THR A 105 7.02 14.77 -20.37
C THR A 105 8.27 14.01 -20.84
N ALA A 106 8.09 12.74 -21.21
CA ALA A 106 9.17 11.87 -21.69
C ALA A 106 9.12 11.70 -23.21
N TYR A 107 9.49 12.74 -23.95
CA TYR A 107 9.57 12.70 -25.41
C TYR A 107 10.66 11.72 -25.88
N ASN A 108 10.41 11.01 -26.99
CA ASN A 108 11.35 10.11 -27.66
C ASN A 108 11.80 8.88 -26.84
N ASN A 109 11.15 8.59 -25.72
CA ASN A 109 11.42 7.39 -24.92
C ASN A 109 10.38 6.31 -25.17
N HIS A 110 10.75 5.06 -24.89
CA HIS A 110 9.79 3.96 -24.85
C HIS A 110 9.03 3.96 -23.52
N ALA A 111 7.72 3.67 -23.58
CA ALA A 111 6.87 3.69 -22.40
C ALA A 111 7.37 2.77 -21.27
N ASN A 112 7.88 1.58 -21.61
CA ASN A 112 8.44 0.65 -20.62
C ASN A 112 9.66 1.25 -19.88
N ILE A 113 10.56 1.94 -20.58
CA ILE A 113 11.74 2.57 -19.96
C ILE A 113 11.29 3.65 -18.96
N VAL A 114 10.33 4.49 -19.36
CA VAL A 114 9.82 5.59 -18.53
C VAL A 114 9.10 5.05 -17.30
N ILE A 115 8.18 4.09 -17.49
CA ILE A 115 7.42 3.48 -16.39
C ILE A 115 8.38 2.85 -15.38
N LYS A 116 9.37 2.07 -15.82
CA LYS A 116 10.35 1.44 -14.93
C LYS A 116 11.17 2.46 -14.15
N ALA A 117 11.63 3.53 -14.80
CA ALA A 117 12.37 4.60 -14.15
C ALA A 117 11.52 5.31 -13.08
N VAL A 118 10.26 5.63 -13.40
CA VAL A 118 9.32 6.26 -12.47
C VAL A 118 9.02 5.35 -11.27
N LEU A 119 8.73 4.07 -11.51
CA LEU A 119 8.44 3.11 -10.43
C LEU A 119 9.66 2.92 -9.53
N THR A 120 10.85 2.78 -10.11
CA THR A 120 12.11 2.62 -9.36
C THR A 120 12.40 3.84 -8.48
N ALA A 121 12.18 5.05 -8.99
CA ALA A 121 12.46 6.28 -8.26
C ALA A 121 11.44 6.56 -7.14
N ASN A 122 10.17 6.22 -7.36
CA ASN A 122 9.05 6.74 -6.55
C ASN A 122 8.29 5.68 -5.75
N CYS A 123 8.44 4.41 -6.12
CA CYS A 123 7.79 3.27 -5.49
C CYS A 123 8.85 2.25 -5.07
N ALA A 124 9.91 2.67 -4.39
CA ALA A 124 11.02 1.79 -3.98
C ALA A 124 10.59 0.57 -3.15
N GLN A 125 9.35 0.56 -2.65
CA GLN A 125 8.78 -0.52 -1.84
C GLN A 125 8.06 -1.60 -2.65
N ILE A 126 7.86 -1.43 -3.97
CA ILE A 126 7.36 -2.51 -4.83
C ILE A 126 8.52 -3.37 -5.34
N SER A 127 8.20 -4.54 -5.92
CA SER A 127 9.21 -5.42 -6.51
C SER A 127 10.13 -4.67 -7.50
N SER A 128 11.43 -4.88 -7.34
CA SER A 128 12.44 -4.42 -8.31
C SER A 128 12.45 -5.28 -9.58
N ASP A 129 11.88 -6.49 -9.54
CA ASP A 129 11.62 -7.27 -10.73
C ASP A 129 10.41 -6.69 -11.49
N GLN A 130 10.74 -6.00 -12.58
CA GLN A 130 9.81 -5.32 -13.48
C GLN A 130 9.74 -6.00 -14.86
N SER A 131 10.17 -7.27 -14.95
CA SER A 131 10.20 -8.05 -16.20
C SER A 131 8.84 -8.14 -16.91
N ASN A 132 7.74 -8.13 -16.16
CA ASN A 132 6.38 -8.12 -16.70
C ASN A 132 6.07 -6.86 -17.55
N ILE A 133 6.75 -5.73 -17.29
CA ILE A 133 6.59 -4.51 -18.08
C ILE A 133 7.32 -4.67 -19.42
N ASP A 134 8.47 -5.34 -19.44
CA ASP A 134 9.23 -5.59 -20.67
C ASP A 134 8.48 -6.53 -21.64
N ALA A 135 7.72 -7.49 -21.11
CA ALA A 135 6.89 -8.40 -21.91
C ALA A 135 5.77 -7.70 -22.71
N THR A 136 5.40 -6.47 -22.34
CA THR A 136 4.34 -5.71 -23.02
C THR A 136 4.83 -4.83 -24.18
N GLY A 137 6.16 -4.73 -24.39
CA GLY A 137 6.75 -4.07 -25.57
C GLY A 137 6.24 -2.64 -25.83
N GLY A 138 5.93 -1.89 -24.77
CA GLY A 138 5.14 -0.66 -24.82
C GLY A 138 5.54 0.31 -25.95
N PRO A 139 4.58 1.01 -26.56
CA PRO A 139 4.82 1.82 -27.75
C PRO A 139 5.85 2.94 -27.48
N ALA A 140 6.47 3.41 -28.55
CA ALA A 140 7.22 4.66 -28.51
C ALA A 140 6.27 5.80 -28.09
N ILE A 141 6.71 6.64 -27.15
CA ILE A 141 5.97 7.84 -26.76
C ILE A 141 6.33 8.93 -27.77
N THR A 142 5.40 9.22 -28.69
CA THR A 142 5.47 10.32 -29.65
C THR A 142 4.73 11.54 -29.16
#